data_AF-A0A3D4PX67-F1
#
_entry.id   AF-A0A3D4PX67-F1
#
_cell.length_a   1.000
_cell.length_b   1.000
_cell.length_c   1.000
_cell.angle_alpha   90.00
_cell.angle_beta   90.00
_cell.angle_gamma   90.00
#
_symmetry.space_group_name_H-M   'P 1'
#
loop_
_entity.id
_entity.type
_entity.pdbx_description
1 polymer ?
#
loop_
_entity_poly.entity_id
_entity_poly.type
_entity_poly.pdbx_seq_one_letter_code
_entity_poly.pdbx_strand_id
1 'polypeptide(L)'
;MDLDQIEKLNDLKQKGLISEEEYQQAKERILGSQPQQAASAQQPHTILQTNNYDYALILHLSQFCSWLFPFLGLVVPLIMWQSKKEDSYIDEQGKVVMNWVFSSLIYAIICLILFVILIGIPMLAVLAICSVVFTIMGAMDANKGVIKNYPMAIKFFDVKETPRVPVIPANPQN
;
A
#
# COMPACT_ATOMS: atom_id res chain seq x y z
N MET A 1 -1.07 -10.79 -24.27
CA MET A 1 -1.09 -11.49 -25.58
C MET A 1 -0.29 -10.63 -26.52
N ASP A 2 0.94 -11.02 -26.84
CA ASP A 2 1.88 -10.19 -27.61
C ASP A 2 1.59 -10.38 -29.11
N LEU A 3 0.68 -9.55 -29.64
CA LEU A 3 0.15 -9.66 -31.00
C LEU A 3 1.25 -9.46 -32.05
N ASP A 4 2.23 -8.62 -31.75
CA ASP A 4 3.36 -8.31 -32.64
C ASP A 4 4.25 -9.54 -32.92
N GLN A 5 4.39 -10.44 -31.95
CA GLN A 5 5.16 -11.68 -32.12
C GLN A 5 4.45 -12.67 -33.04
N ILE A 6 3.12 -12.75 -32.95
CA ILE A 6 2.29 -13.61 -33.81
C ILE A 6 2.34 -13.10 -35.26
N GLU A 7 2.31 -11.78 -35.45
CA GLU A 7 2.39 -11.16 -36.78
C GLU A 7 3.75 -11.42 -37.44
N LYS A 8 4.86 -11.30 -36.69
CA LYS A 8 6.21 -11.60 -37.18
C LYS A 8 6.38 -13.08 -37.58
N LEU A 9 5.79 -14.00 -36.81
CA LEU A 9 5.78 -15.43 -37.15
C LEU A 9 5.00 -15.72 -38.44
N ASN A 10 3.89 -15.03 -38.65
CA ASN A 10 3.10 -15.16 -39.87
C ASN A 10 3.85 -14.63 -41.10
N ASP A 11 4.57 -13.52 -40.98
CA ASP A 11 5.44 -12.98 -42.03
C ASP A 11 6.58 -13.95 -42.39
N LEU A 12 7.23 -14.56 -41.39
CA LEU A 12 8.29 -15.54 -41.61
C LEU A 12 7.78 -16.80 -42.33
N LYS A 13 6.58 -17.26 -41.97
CA LYS A 13 5.90 -18.36 -42.66
C LYS A 13 5.57 -17.98 -44.10
N GLN A 14 5.02 -16.79 -44.33
CA GLN A 14 4.64 -16.33 -45.67
C GLN A 14 5.85 -16.17 -46.59
N LYS A 15 7.01 -15.83 -46.04
CA LYS A 15 8.31 -15.79 -46.75
C LYS A 15 8.92 -17.18 -46.99
N GLY A 16 8.28 -18.26 -46.51
CA GLY A 16 8.77 -19.63 -46.63
C GLY A 16 10.04 -19.92 -45.83
N LEU A 17 10.39 -19.04 -44.87
CA LEU A 17 11.62 -19.14 -44.09
C LEU A 17 11.50 -20.17 -42.95
N ILE A 18 10.28 -20.52 -42.57
CA ILE A 18 9.97 -21.51 -41.55
C ILE A 18 8.91 -22.48 -42.09
N SER A 19 8.94 -23.73 -41.64
CA SER A 19 7.96 -24.74 -42.03
C SER A 19 6.64 -24.57 -41.25
N GLU A 20 5.55 -25.17 -41.74
CA GLU A 20 4.25 -25.13 -41.04
C GLU A 20 4.34 -25.74 -39.63
N GLU A 21 5.11 -26.81 -39.48
CA GLU A 21 5.32 -27.49 -38.20
C GLU A 21 6.07 -26.59 -37.20
N GLU A 22 7.07 -25.86 -37.68
CA GLU A 22 7.86 -24.92 -36.89
C GLU A 22 7.04 -23.69 -36.48
N TYR A 23 6.17 -23.21 -37.37
CA TYR A 23 5.21 -22.15 -37.09
C TYR A 23 4.20 -22.56 -36.01
N GLN A 24 3.61 -23.76 -36.08
CA GLN A 24 2.66 -24.23 -35.06
C GLN A 24 3.34 -24.43 -33.72
N GLN A 25 4.54 -25.01 -33.69
CA GLN A 25 5.30 -25.18 -32.45
C GLN A 25 5.67 -23.82 -31.82
N ALA A 26 6.08 -22.83 -32.62
CA ALA A 26 6.39 -21.50 -32.12
C ALA A 26 5.13 -20.74 -31.66
N LYS A 27 4.00 -20.90 -32.35
CA LYS A 27 2.71 -20.34 -31.97
C LYS A 27 2.20 -20.96 -30.66
N GLU A 28 2.26 -22.27 -30.52
CA GLU A 28 1.92 -22.99 -29.29
C GLU A 28 2.88 -22.65 -28.16
N ARG A 29 4.17 -22.43 -28.45
CA ARG A 29 5.12 -21.89 -27.47
C ARG A 29 4.69 -20.50 -27.05
N ILE A 30 4.42 -19.55 -27.92
CA ILE A 30 3.99 -18.20 -27.49
C ILE A 30 2.65 -18.23 -26.73
N LEU A 31 1.76 -19.15 -27.09
CA LEU A 31 0.46 -19.32 -26.45
C LEU A 31 0.55 -20.04 -25.08
N GLY A 32 1.47 -21.00 -24.93
CA GLY A 32 1.70 -21.77 -23.71
C GLY A 32 2.84 -21.24 -22.82
N SER A 33 3.75 -20.46 -23.39
CA SER A 33 4.82 -19.72 -22.73
C SER A 33 4.31 -18.34 -22.35
N GLN A 34 3.30 -18.34 -21.49
CA GLN A 34 3.04 -17.22 -20.61
C GLN A 34 3.55 -17.54 -19.18
N PRO A 35 4.85 -17.84 -18.94
CA PRO A 35 5.39 -17.84 -17.61
C PRO A 35 5.83 -16.41 -17.27
N GLN A 36 5.27 -15.87 -16.19
CA GLN A 36 5.98 -14.97 -15.29
C GLN A 36 6.37 -13.54 -15.73
N GLN A 37 6.22 -13.12 -17.00
CA GLN A 37 6.52 -11.71 -17.39
C GLN A 37 5.32 -10.76 -17.39
N ALA A 38 4.11 -11.28 -17.12
CA ALA A 38 2.91 -10.48 -16.82
C ALA A 38 2.61 -10.43 -15.30
N ALA A 39 3.58 -10.73 -14.43
CA ALA A 39 3.37 -10.72 -12.97
C ALA A 39 3.53 -9.33 -12.32
N SER A 40 3.91 -8.30 -13.08
CA SER A 40 4.10 -6.93 -12.55
C SER A 40 3.45 -5.81 -13.38
N ALA A 41 2.73 -6.12 -14.46
CA ALA A 41 1.91 -5.16 -15.18
C ALA A 41 0.64 -5.84 -15.70
N GLN A 42 -0.51 -5.41 -15.20
CA GLN A 42 -1.86 -5.94 -15.47
C GLN A 42 -2.12 -7.39 -14.98
N GLN A 43 -2.34 -7.53 -13.67
CA GLN A 43 -3.15 -8.64 -13.15
C GLN A 43 -4.63 -8.33 -13.42
N PRO A 44 -5.44 -9.27 -13.95
CA PRO A 44 -6.88 -9.11 -14.06
C PRO A 44 -7.44 -8.99 -12.64
N HIS A 45 -8.20 -7.91 -12.40
CA HIS A 45 -8.92 -7.64 -11.16
C HIS A 45 -9.99 -8.71 -10.95
N THR A 46 -9.59 -9.88 -10.46
CA THR A 46 -10.53 -10.75 -9.77
C THR A 46 -10.99 -9.96 -8.57
N ILE A 47 -12.28 -9.62 -8.49
CA ILE A 47 -12.89 -8.76 -7.45
C ILE A 47 -12.61 -9.25 -6.01
N LEU A 48 -11.99 -10.43 -5.85
CA LEU A 48 -11.70 -11.09 -4.57
C LEU A 48 -10.21 -11.30 -4.22
N GLN A 49 -9.23 -10.89 -5.04
CA GLN A 49 -7.81 -10.91 -4.66
C GLN A 49 -7.25 -9.49 -4.54
N THR A 50 -7.38 -8.89 -3.36
CA THR A 50 -6.72 -7.61 -3.03
C THR A 50 -5.23 -7.84 -2.77
N ASN A 51 -4.38 -7.18 -3.55
CA ASN A 51 -2.93 -7.08 -3.28
C ASN A 51 -2.71 -6.57 -1.84
N ASN A 52 -1.72 -7.10 -1.13
CA ASN A 52 -1.41 -6.65 0.24
C ASN A 52 -1.07 -5.15 0.31
N TYR A 53 -0.47 -4.56 -0.73
CA TYR A 53 -0.21 -3.12 -0.78
C TYR A 53 -1.51 -2.31 -0.87
N ASP A 54 -2.46 -2.75 -1.69
CA ASP A 54 -3.78 -2.11 -1.80
C ASP A 54 -4.58 -2.29 -0.50
N TYR A 55 -4.50 -3.48 0.10
CA TYR A 55 -5.12 -3.76 1.39
C TYR A 55 -4.56 -2.85 2.49
N ALA A 56 -3.24 -2.69 2.56
CA ALA A 56 -2.58 -1.80 3.50
C ALA A 56 -2.96 -0.33 3.24
N LEU A 57 -2.99 0.12 1.97
CA LEU A 57 -3.47 1.45 1.62
C LEU A 57 -4.89 1.69 2.16
N ILE A 58 -5.81 0.74 1.94
CA ILE A 58 -7.19 0.86 2.44
C ILE A 58 -7.21 0.79 3.97
N LEU A 59 -6.35 -0.01 4.60
CA LEU A 59 -6.20 -0.06 6.05
C LEU A 59 -5.84 1.32 6.63
N HIS A 60 -4.91 2.05 6.01
CA HIS A 60 -4.64 3.45 6.38
C HIS A 60 -5.87 4.34 6.13
N LEU A 61 -6.44 4.34 4.93
CA LEU A 61 -7.59 5.20 4.61
C LEU A 61 -8.83 4.92 5.46
N SER A 62 -8.98 3.70 5.99
CA SER A 62 -10.08 3.32 6.88
C SER A 62 -10.15 4.15 8.16
N GLN A 63 -9.05 4.81 8.55
CA GLN A 63 -9.02 5.74 9.68
C GLN A 63 -9.99 6.92 9.47
N PHE A 64 -10.29 7.29 8.23
CA PHE A 64 -11.28 8.33 7.90
C PHE A 64 -12.73 7.95 8.20
N CYS A 65 -13.01 6.68 8.50
CA CYS A 65 -14.34 6.29 9.00
C CYS A 65 -14.69 7.00 10.32
N SER A 66 -13.71 7.51 11.06
CA SER A 66 -13.92 8.37 12.25
C SER A 66 -14.76 9.62 11.96
N TRP A 67 -14.74 10.14 10.72
CA TRP A 67 -15.53 11.31 10.34
C TRP A 67 -17.01 11.03 10.12
N LEU A 68 -17.35 9.79 9.80
CA LEU A 68 -18.75 9.36 9.71
C LEU A 68 -19.29 9.09 11.11
N PHE A 69 -18.53 8.33 11.90
CA PHE A 69 -18.83 8.05 13.30
C PHE A 69 -17.53 7.93 14.10
N PRO A 70 -17.43 8.59 15.27
CA PRO A 70 -16.17 8.69 16.02
C PRO A 70 -15.53 7.34 16.37
N PHE A 71 -16.34 6.29 16.61
CA PHE A 71 -15.84 4.96 16.94
C PHE A 71 -15.40 4.12 15.74
N LEU A 72 -15.89 4.42 14.53
CA LEU A 72 -15.57 3.60 13.36
C LEU A 72 -14.10 3.72 12.93
N GLY A 73 -13.47 4.88 13.15
CA GLY A 73 -12.04 5.05 12.87
C GLY A 73 -11.10 4.27 13.80
N LEU A 74 -11.62 3.61 14.83
CA LEU A 74 -10.90 2.63 15.63
C LEU A 74 -11.28 1.20 15.21
N VAL A 75 -12.59 0.92 15.13
CA VAL A 75 -13.10 -0.44 14.91
C VAL A 75 -12.76 -0.96 13.52
N VAL A 76 -12.93 -0.15 12.48
CA VAL A 76 -12.67 -0.56 11.09
C VAL A 76 -11.21 -0.93 10.85
N PRO A 77 -10.21 -0.06 11.14
CA PRO A 77 -8.80 -0.43 10.97
C PRO A 77 -8.39 -1.61 11.83
N LEU A 78 -8.94 -1.74 13.05
CA LEU A 78 -8.65 -2.87 13.91
C LEU A 78 -9.15 -4.20 13.31
N ILE A 79 -10.40 -4.24 12.83
CA ILE A 79 -10.95 -5.44 12.19
C ILE A 79 -10.14 -5.77 10.93
N MET A 80 -9.83 -4.77 10.10
CA MET A 80 -9.02 -4.97 8.90
C MET A 80 -7.63 -5.54 9.25
N TRP A 81 -6.91 -4.93 10.18
CA TRP A 81 -5.60 -5.45 10.61
C TRP A 81 -5.71 -6.89 11.09
N GLN A 82 -6.65 -7.19 11.99
CA GLN A 82 -6.82 -8.53 12.54
C GLN A 82 -7.24 -9.57 11.49
N SER A 83 -7.96 -9.18 10.43
CA SER A 83 -8.41 -10.11 9.38
C SER A 83 -7.27 -10.65 8.50
N LYS A 84 -6.16 -9.92 8.40
CA LYS A 84 -5.01 -10.29 7.56
C LYS A 84 -3.67 -10.27 8.30
N LYS A 85 -3.71 -10.31 9.63
CA LYS A 85 -2.53 -10.18 10.50
C LYS A 85 -1.46 -11.27 10.29
N GLU A 86 -1.83 -12.43 9.76
CA GLU A 86 -0.87 -13.51 9.43
C GLU A 86 0.16 -13.07 8.37
N ASP A 87 -0.17 -12.08 7.54
CA ASP A 87 0.76 -11.49 6.59
C ASP A 87 1.68 -10.48 7.29
N SER A 88 3.00 -10.74 7.27
CA SER A 88 3.97 -9.90 7.97
C SER A 88 3.97 -8.43 7.55
N TYR A 89 3.70 -8.12 6.28
CA TYR A 89 3.65 -6.73 5.81
C TYR A 89 2.39 -6.03 6.34
N ILE A 90 1.24 -6.70 6.28
CA ILE A 90 -0.01 -6.19 6.85
C ILE A 90 0.09 -6.05 8.37
N ASP A 91 0.76 -6.97 9.05
CA ASP A 91 0.95 -6.89 10.50
C ASP A 91 1.70 -5.61 10.90
N GLU A 92 2.81 -5.32 10.22
CA GLU A 92 3.59 -4.11 10.47
C GLU A 92 2.82 -2.83 10.12
N GLN A 93 2.09 -2.79 9.00
CA GLN A 93 1.26 -1.63 8.65
C GLN A 93 0.09 -1.43 9.62
N GLY A 94 -0.52 -2.52 10.09
CA GLY A 94 -1.55 -2.49 11.11
C GLY A 94 -1.03 -1.95 12.44
N LYS A 95 0.17 -2.35 12.87
CA LYS A 95 0.83 -1.76 14.05
C LYS A 95 1.06 -0.25 13.89
N VAL A 96 1.51 0.21 12.72
CA VAL A 96 1.66 1.65 12.42
C VAL A 96 0.33 2.39 12.56
N VAL A 97 -0.73 1.86 11.94
CA VAL A 97 -2.08 2.43 11.99
C VAL A 97 -2.58 2.50 13.42
N MET A 98 -2.48 1.39 14.17
CA MET A 98 -2.98 1.32 15.54
C MET A 98 -2.19 2.17 16.52
N ASN A 99 -0.87 2.29 16.33
CA ASN A 99 -0.04 3.23 17.09
C ASN A 99 -0.60 4.65 16.97
N TRP A 100 -0.96 5.10 15.76
CA TRP A 100 -1.58 6.42 15.57
C TRP A 100 -3.01 6.52 16.06
N VAL A 101 -3.87 5.52 15.80
CA VAL A 101 -5.25 5.55 16.29
C VAL A 101 -5.27 5.70 17.81
N PHE A 102 -4.51 4.90 18.55
CA PHE A 102 -4.43 5.03 20.00
C PHE A 102 -3.80 6.35 20.46
N SER A 103 -2.75 6.81 19.78
CA SER A 103 -2.14 8.12 20.09
C SER A 103 -3.13 9.26 19.91
N SER A 104 -3.81 9.31 18.76
CA SER A 104 -4.80 10.34 18.42
C SER A 104 -5.99 10.32 19.37
N LEU A 105 -6.42 9.14 19.85
CA LEU A 105 -7.48 9.01 20.85
C LEU A 105 -7.06 9.62 22.19
N ILE A 106 -5.84 9.32 22.64
CA ILE A 106 -5.29 9.91 23.88
C ILE A 106 -5.16 11.43 23.72
N TYR A 107 -4.63 11.91 22.59
CA TYR A 107 -4.52 13.34 22.31
C TYR A 107 -5.89 14.02 22.28
N ALA A 108 -6.91 13.38 21.70
CA ALA A 108 -8.27 13.91 21.67
C ALA A 108 -8.88 14.01 23.08
N ILE A 109 -8.67 12.99 23.94
CA ILE A 109 -9.11 13.02 25.34
C ILE A 109 -8.42 14.16 26.10
N ILE A 110 -7.11 14.33 25.93
CA ILE A 110 -6.37 15.44 26.54
C ILE A 110 -6.93 16.79 26.07
N CYS A 111 -7.19 16.95 24.78
CA CYS A 111 -7.78 18.19 24.25
C CYS A 111 -9.19 18.44 24.78
N LEU A 112 -9.99 17.39 25.00
CA LEU A 112 -11.33 17.50 25.57
C LEU A 112 -11.29 17.94 27.05
N ILE A 113 -10.29 17.49 27.82
CA ILE A 113 -10.06 18.00 29.19
C ILE A 113 -9.63 19.48 29.15
N LEU A 114 -8.75 19.84 28.21
CA LEU A 114 -8.30 21.24 28.00
C LEU A 114 -9.38 22.14 27.41
N PHE A 115 -10.56 21.61 27.07
CA PHE A 115 -11.69 22.40 26.59
C PHE A 115 -12.18 23.40 27.66
N VAL A 116 -12.05 23.04 28.95
CA VAL A 116 -12.42 23.89 30.10
C VAL A 116 -11.68 25.24 30.09
N ILE A 117 -10.47 25.29 29.52
CA ILE A 117 -9.65 26.50 29.42
C ILE A 117 -9.64 27.12 28.01
N LEU A 118 -10.59 26.75 27.14
CA LEU A 118 -10.73 27.20 25.73
C LEU A 118 -9.55 26.88 24.78
N ILE A 119 -8.44 26.31 25.25
CA ILE A 119 -7.29 25.91 24.41
C ILE A 119 -7.54 24.57 23.70
N GLY A 120 -8.50 23.77 24.18
CA GLY A 120 -8.83 22.47 23.58
C GLY A 120 -9.27 22.55 22.11
N ILE A 121 -10.04 23.57 21.73
CA ILE A 121 -10.57 23.73 20.35
C ILE A 121 -9.44 23.86 19.31
N PRO A 122 -8.50 24.82 19.42
CA PRO A 122 -7.42 24.93 18.44
C PRO A 122 -6.52 23.68 18.41
N MET A 123 -6.30 23.01 19.54
CA MET A 123 -5.54 21.76 19.56
C MET A 123 -6.25 20.62 18.83
N LEU A 124 -7.58 20.49 18.97
CA LEU A 124 -8.38 19.52 18.21
C LEU A 124 -8.29 19.79 16.69
N ALA A 125 -8.29 21.06 16.28
CA ALA A 125 -8.14 21.41 14.87
C ALA A 125 -6.75 20.98 14.33
N VAL A 126 -5.68 21.23 15.09
CA VAL A 126 -4.32 20.76 14.74
C VAL A 126 -4.27 19.23 14.67
N LEU A 127 -4.85 18.54 15.67
CA LEU A 127 -4.90 17.09 15.70
C LEU A 127 -5.65 16.51 14.50
N ALA A 128 -6.75 17.14 14.08
CA ALA A 128 -7.50 16.75 12.90
C ALA A 128 -6.64 16.88 11.63
N ILE A 129 -5.96 18.02 11.44
CA ILE A 129 -5.07 18.25 10.30
C ILE A 129 -3.94 17.20 10.28
N CYS A 130 -3.28 16.97 11.41
CA CYS A 130 -2.24 15.95 11.52
C CYS A 130 -2.78 14.56 11.18
N SER A 131 -3.99 14.22 11.65
CA SER A 131 -4.63 12.94 11.34
C SER A 131 -4.86 12.77 9.83
N VAL A 132 -5.29 13.81 9.13
CA VAL A 132 -5.41 13.77 7.66
C VAL A 132 -4.08 13.55 6.98
N VAL A 133 -3.10 14.41 7.29
CA VAL A 133 -1.79 14.37 6.64
C VAL A 133 -1.12 13.03 6.88
N PHE A 134 -1.18 12.52 8.12
CA PHE A 134 -0.55 11.25 8.48
C PHE A 134 -1.24 10.10 7.77
N THR A 135 -2.58 10.01 7.83
CA THR A 135 -3.33 8.95 7.14
C THR A 135 -3.00 8.89 5.64
N ILE A 136 -2.93 10.05 4.97
CA ILE A 136 -2.58 10.11 3.54
C ILE A 136 -1.13 9.67 3.31
N MET A 137 -0.17 10.17 4.10
CA MET A 137 1.23 9.76 3.97
C MET A 137 1.40 8.26 4.17
N GLY A 138 0.75 7.68 5.19
CA GLY A 138 0.77 6.25 5.46
C GLY A 138 0.17 5.44 4.33
N ALA A 139 -0.98 5.87 3.79
CA ALA A 139 -1.60 5.23 2.63
C ALA A 139 -0.68 5.25 1.39
N MET A 140 -0.01 6.39 1.12
CA MET A 140 0.94 6.52 0.02
C MET A 140 2.20 5.66 0.21
N ASP A 141 2.73 5.62 1.43
CA ASP A 141 3.90 4.79 1.77
C ASP A 141 3.54 3.30 1.68
N ALA A 142 2.37 2.91 2.16
CA ALA A 142 1.87 1.53 2.08
C ALA A 142 1.66 1.06 0.65
N ASN A 143 1.22 1.93 -0.25
CA ASN A 143 1.10 1.61 -1.68
C ASN A 143 2.47 1.40 -2.36
N LYS A 144 3.53 2.01 -1.82
CA LYS A 144 4.93 1.85 -2.26
C LYS A 144 5.66 0.70 -1.56
N GLY A 145 5.01 -0.01 -0.64
CA GLY A 145 5.64 -1.06 0.16
C GLY A 145 6.54 -0.54 1.28
N VAL A 146 6.44 0.73 1.66
CA VAL A 146 7.24 1.35 2.71
C VAL A 146 6.52 1.26 4.06
N ILE A 147 7.21 0.74 5.06
CA ILE A 147 6.74 0.69 6.45
C ILE A 147 7.43 1.80 7.24
N LYS A 148 6.66 2.72 7.79
CA LYS A 148 7.19 3.86 8.55
C LYS A 148 6.19 4.28 9.61
N ASN A 149 6.64 4.48 10.85
CA ASN A 149 5.77 5.05 11.88
C ASN A 149 5.40 6.49 11.56
N TYR A 150 4.20 6.87 11.97
CA TYR A 150 3.79 8.26 11.95
C TYR A 150 4.62 9.08 12.93
N PRO A 151 5.08 10.29 12.55
CA PRO A 151 6.06 11.05 13.34
C PRO A 151 5.68 11.31 14.80
N MET A 152 4.40 11.47 15.11
CA MET A 152 3.91 11.77 16.47
C MET A 152 3.13 10.60 17.10
N ALA A 153 3.24 9.40 16.52
CA ALA A 153 2.64 8.22 17.12
C ALA A 153 3.48 7.73 18.30
N ILE A 154 2.81 7.52 19.43
CA ILE A 154 3.32 6.75 20.55
C ILE A 154 3.41 5.29 20.10
N LYS A 155 4.57 4.66 20.32
CA LYS A 155 4.85 3.28 19.89
C LYS A 155 4.33 2.27 20.91
N PHE A 156 3.05 1.93 20.82
CA PHE A 156 2.44 0.86 21.63
C PHE A 156 2.88 -0.52 21.14
N PHE A 157 3.02 -0.65 19.83
CA PHE A 157 3.58 -1.81 19.16
C PHE A 157 4.93 -1.45 18.55
N ASP A 158 5.89 -2.35 18.66
CA ASP A 158 7.16 -2.22 17.95
C ASP A 158 6.96 -2.51 16.46
N VAL A 159 7.47 -1.62 15.61
CA VAL A 159 7.30 -1.69 14.15
C VAL A 159 8.67 -1.80 13.50
N LYS A 160 8.81 -2.79 12.63
CA LYS A 160 10.00 -3.01 11.81
C LYS A 160 9.96 -2.09 10.58
N GLU A 161 10.42 -0.87 10.76
CA GLU A 161 10.46 0.13 9.67
C GLU A 161 11.38 -0.30 8.53
N THR A 162 11.01 0.08 7.30
CA THR A 162 11.87 -0.09 6.14
C THR A 162 13.15 0.74 6.33
N PRO A 163 14.35 0.18 6.09
CA PRO A 163 15.59 0.92 6.25
C PRO A 163 15.58 2.21 5.44
N ARG A 164 15.90 3.34 6.09
CA ARG A 164 16.20 4.58 5.35
C ARG A 164 17.48 4.33 4.55
N VAL A 165 17.40 4.40 3.22
CA VAL A 165 18.60 4.40 2.38
C VAL A 165 19.49 5.54 2.89
N PRO A 166 20.74 5.26 3.33
CA PRO A 166 21.66 6.32 3.68
C PRO A 166 21.80 7.22 2.45
N VAL A 167 21.52 8.52 2.60
CA VAL A 167 21.92 9.49 1.58
C VAL A 167 23.44 9.41 1.54
N ILE A 168 24.00 8.72 0.55
CA ILE A 168 25.44 8.75 0.31
C ILE A 168 25.73 10.23 0.02
N PRO A 169 26.53 10.94 0.84
CA PRO A 169 26.86 12.32 0.52
C PRO A 169 27.47 12.32 -0.88
N ALA A 170 26.90 13.14 -1.77
CA ALA A 170 27.43 13.30 -3.12
C ALA A 170 28.94 13.55 -3.00
N ASN A 171 29.72 12.72 -3.69
CA ASN A 171 31.17 12.81 -3.69
C ASN A 171 31.59 14.28 -3.94
N PRO A 172 32.32 14.95 -3.03
CA PRO A 172 32.68 16.35 -3.19
C PRO A 172 33.80 16.58 -4.23
N GLN A 173 33.89 15.74 -5.26
CA GLN A 173 34.99 15.69 -6.23
C GLN A 173 34.50 15.80 -7.69
N ASN A 174 33.53 16.67 -7.97
CA ASN A 174 33.29 17.14 -9.34
C ASN A 174 32.92 18.63 -9.33
#